data_AF-A0A8B8HWZ9-F1
#
_entry.id   AF-A0A8B8HWZ9-F1
#
_cell.length_a   1.000
_cell.length_b   1.000
_cell.length_c   1.000
_cell.angle_alpha   90.00
_cell.angle_beta   90.00
_cell.angle_gamma   90.00
#
_symmetry.space_group_name_H-M   'P 1'
#
loop_
_entity.id
_entity.type
_entity.pdbx_description
1 polymer ?
#
loop_
_entity_poly.entity_id
_entity_poly.type
_entity_poly.pdbx_seq_one_letter_code
_entity_poly.pdbx_strand_id
1 'polypeptide(L)'
;MESRRRGEKRPIPAELKDEKYFERRRRNNQAAKKSRDARRMREDQIAWRACLLEQENASLRAHINALRQETITLRALLAARDETTVPSSTTKD
;
A
#
# COMPACT_ATOMS: atom_id res chain seq x y z
N MET A 1 -20.23 3.89 19.02
CA MET A 1 -20.85 5.02 18.29
C MET A 1 -22.00 4.47 17.46
N GLU A 2 -23.25 4.71 17.87
CA GLU A 2 -24.42 4.22 17.13
C GLU A 2 -24.57 4.96 15.80
N SER A 3 -24.51 4.21 14.70
CA SER A 3 -24.81 4.74 13.38
C SER A 3 -26.30 5.05 13.30
N ARG A 4 -26.66 6.34 13.23
CA ARG A 4 -28.06 6.78 13.08
C ARG A 4 -28.62 6.15 11.81
N ARG A 5 -29.57 5.23 11.97
CA ARG A 5 -30.28 4.60 10.85
C ARG A 5 -30.95 5.70 10.03
N ARG A 6 -30.61 5.76 8.75
CA ARG A 6 -31.22 6.71 7.81
C ARG A 6 -32.68 6.30 7.65
N GLY A 7 -33.62 7.17 7.99
CA GLY A 7 -35.06 6.89 7.91
C GLY A 7 -35.51 6.51 6.50
N GLU A 8 -36.66 5.82 6.41
CA GLU A 8 -37.28 5.44 5.14
C GLU A 8 -37.48 6.66 4.23
N LYS A 9 -37.09 6.50 2.96
CA LYS A 9 -37.24 7.55 1.95
C LYS A 9 -38.68 7.51 1.42
N ARG A 10 -39.53 8.41 1.90
CA ARG A 10 -40.85 8.64 1.30
C ARG A 10 -40.70 9.60 0.10
N PRO A 11 -41.14 9.22 -1.10
CA PRO A 11 -41.12 10.12 -2.25
C PRO A 11 -42.04 11.32 -1.98
N ILE A 12 -41.59 12.51 -2.38
CA ILE A 12 -42.40 13.73 -2.25
C ILE A 12 -43.50 13.69 -3.33
N PRO A 13 -44.79 13.87 -2.96
CA PRO A 13 -45.90 14.01 -3.89
C PRO A 13 -45.64 15.05 -4.99
N ALA A 14 -46.22 14.87 -6.17
CA ALA A 14 -45.92 15.70 -7.33
C ALA A 14 -46.31 17.17 -7.11
N GLU A 15 -47.39 17.39 -6.36
CA GLU A 15 -47.98 18.68 -6.02
C GLU A 15 -47.07 19.51 -5.10
N LEU A 16 -46.12 18.87 -4.40
CA LEU A 16 -45.17 19.49 -3.49
C LEU A 16 -43.78 19.69 -4.11
N LYS A 17 -43.60 19.39 -5.40
CA LYS A 17 -42.38 19.67 -6.15
C LYS A 17 -42.41 21.10 -6.68
N ASP A 18 -42.27 22.05 -5.76
CA ASP A 18 -42.15 23.47 -6.05
C ASP A 18 -40.74 23.84 -6.54
N GLU A 19 -40.56 25.10 -6.98
CA GLU A 19 -39.26 25.62 -7.41
C GLU A 19 -38.18 25.43 -6.32
N LYS A 20 -38.54 25.67 -5.06
CA LYS A 20 -37.64 25.49 -3.91
C LYS A 20 -37.18 24.03 -3.77
N TYR A 21 -38.04 23.05 -4.05
CA TYR A 21 -37.68 21.64 -4.09
C TYR A 21 -36.65 21.35 -5.19
N PHE A 22 -36.87 21.84 -6.40
CA PHE A 22 -35.95 21.64 -7.51
C PHE A 22 -34.58 22.26 -7.24
N GLU A 23 -34.53 23.45 -6.66
CA GLU A 23 -33.27 24.06 -6.22
C GLU A 23 -32.53 23.22 -5.17
N ARG A 24 -33.25 22.74 -4.13
CA ARG A 24 -32.66 21.86 -3.12
C ARG A 24 -32.12 20.57 -3.75
N ARG A 25 -32.86 19.97 -4.68
CA ARG A 25 -32.46 18.76 -5.38
C ARG A 25 -31.22 18.99 -6.25
N ARG A 26 -31.17 20.12 -6.97
CA ARG A 26 -30.01 20.56 -7.76
C ARG A 26 -28.77 20.72 -6.88
N ARG A 27 -28.87 21.46 -5.77
CA ARG A 27 -27.75 21.63 -4.81
C ARG A 27 -27.30 20.30 -4.22
N ASN A 28 -28.23 19.42 -3.82
CA ASN A 28 -27.89 18.11 -3.28
C ASN A 28 -27.18 17.21 -4.30
N ASN A 29 -27.61 17.22 -5.57
CA ASN A 29 -26.95 16.47 -6.64
C ASN A 29 -25.53 16.98 -6.89
N GLN A 30 -25.33 18.30 -6.90
CA GLN A 30 -24.00 18.90 -7.02
C GLN A 30 -23.10 18.51 -5.84
N ALA A 31 -23.60 18.61 -4.61
CA ALA A 31 -22.87 18.22 -3.40
C ALA A 31 -22.53 16.71 -3.41
N ALA A 32 -23.46 15.86 -3.84
CA ALA A 32 -23.24 14.42 -3.96
C ALA A 32 -22.17 14.10 -5.01
N LYS A 33 -22.16 14.78 -6.16
CA LYS A 33 -21.10 14.66 -7.17
C LYS A 33 -19.75 15.07 -6.58
N LYS A 34 -19.65 16.25 -5.98
CA LYS A 34 -18.42 16.73 -5.33
C LYS A 34 -17.91 15.76 -4.26
N SER A 35 -18.82 15.19 -3.45
CA SER A 35 -18.46 14.20 -2.43
C SER A 35 -17.92 12.90 -3.02
N ARG A 36 -18.53 12.41 -4.11
CA ARG A 36 -18.06 11.23 -4.84
C ARG A 36 -16.70 11.46 -5.48
N ASP A 37 -16.51 12.59 -6.16
CA ASP A 37 -15.25 12.95 -6.81
C ASP A 37 -14.13 13.09 -5.76
N ALA A 38 -14.40 13.75 -4.63
CA ALA A 38 -13.45 13.85 -3.53
C ALA A 38 -13.11 12.49 -2.88
N ARG A 39 -14.07 11.56 -2.81
CA ARG A 39 -13.80 10.20 -2.33
C ARG A 39 -12.92 9.45 -3.31
N ARG A 40 -13.26 9.48 -4.60
CA ARG A 40 -12.49 8.84 -5.66
C ARG A 40 -11.04 9.32 -5.66
N MET A 41 -10.81 10.63 -5.61
CA MET A 41 -9.45 11.18 -5.55
C MET A 41 -8.64 10.65 -4.35
N ARG A 42 -9.28 10.46 -3.18
CA ARG A 42 -8.59 9.87 -2.02
C ARG A 42 -8.29 8.39 -2.23
N GLU A 43 -9.23 7.64 -2.78
CA GLU A 43 -9.04 6.22 -3.11
C GLU A 43 -7.91 6.05 -4.15
N ASP A 44 -7.90 6.86 -5.20
CA ASP A 44 -6.86 6.88 -6.23
C ASP A 44 -5.48 7.22 -5.63
N GLN A 45 -5.41 8.22 -4.74
CA GLN A 45 -4.17 8.58 -4.05
C GLN A 45 -3.65 7.44 -3.16
N ILE A 46 -4.53 6.75 -2.45
CA ILE A 46 -4.18 5.59 -1.61
C ILE A 46 -3.66 4.45 -2.50
N ALA A 47 -4.35 4.15 -3.59
CA ALA A 47 -3.95 3.11 -4.54
C ALA A 47 -2.57 3.40 -5.15
N TRP A 48 -2.35 4.65 -5.58
CA TRP A 48 -1.06 5.08 -6.11
C TRP A 48 0.06 4.94 -5.06
N ARG A 49 -0.19 5.40 -3.83
CA ARG A 49 0.78 5.29 -2.74
C ARG A 49 1.10 3.83 -2.39
N ALA A 50 0.10 2.95 -2.39
CA ALA A 50 0.30 1.53 -2.15
C ALA A 50 1.19 0.90 -3.23
N CYS A 51 0.91 1.18 -4.50
CA CYS A 51 1.72 0.69 -5.62
C CYS A 51 3.19 1.15 -5.51
N LEU A 52 3.43 2.41 -5.17
CA LEU A 52 4.79 2.94 -4.97
C LEU A 52 5.51 2.22 -3.82
N LEU A 53 4.84 2.04 -2.69
CA LEU A 53 5.42 1.35 -1.52
C LEU A 53 5.69 -0.13 -1.81
N GLU A 54 4.83 -0.80 -2.58
CA GLU A 54 5.05 -2.18 -3.02
C GLU A 54 6.29 -2.30 -3.90
N GLN A 55 6.48 -1.38 -4.84
CA GLN A 55 7.66 -1.33 -5.70
C GLN A 55 8.94 -1.08 -4.87
N GLU A 56 8.90 -0.11 -3.96
CA GLU A 56 10.05 0.19 -3.08
C GLU A 56 10.38 -1.01 -2.18
N ASN A 57 9.37 -1.66 -1.61
CA ASN A 57 9.55 -2.84 -0.77
C ASN A 57 10.19 -4.00 -1.55
N ALA A 58 9.74 -4.24 -2.79
CA ALA A 58 10.34 -5.25 -3.66
C ALA A 58 11.81 -4.94 -3.98
N SER A 59 12.13 -3.68 -4.29
CA SER A 59 13.51 -3.22 -4.53
C SER A 59 14.40 -3.42 -3.30
N LEU A 60 13.94 -3.01 -2.11
CA LEU A 60 14.68 -3.19 -0.86
C LEU A 60 14.92 -4.67 -0.54
N ARG A 61 13.92 -5.54 -0.78
CA ARG A 61 14.09 -7.00 -0.61
C ARG A 61 15.13 -7.56 -1.57
N ALA A 62 15.17 -7.10 -2.82
CA ALA A 62 16.17 -7.51 -3.79
C ALA A 62 17.58 -7.11 -3.33
N HIS A 63 17.77 -5.87 -2.88
CA HIS A 63 19.05 -5.40 -2.34
C HIS A 63 19.50 -6.21 -1.10
N ILE A 64 18.59 -6.46 -0.15
CA ILE A 64 18.90 -7.28 1.03
C ILE A 64 19.34 -8.70 0.63
N ASN A 65 18.64 -9.31 -0.33
CA ASN A 65 18.99 -10.64 -0.80
C ASN A 65 20.36 -10.66 -1.49
N ALA A 66 20.67 -9.67 -2.33
CA ALA A 66 21.97 -9.55 -2.97
C ALA A 66 23.11 -9.43 -1.95
N LEU A 67 22.97 -8.53 -0.97
CA LEU A 67 23.97 -8.35 0.09
C LEU A 67 24.13 -9.59 0.96
N ARG A 68 23.04 -10.30 1.26
CA ARG A 68 23.10 -11.59 1.97
C ARG A 68 23.87 -12.63 1.18
N GLN A 69 23.63 -12.72 -0.13
CA GLN A 69 24.33 -13.66 -0.99
C GLN A 69 25.82 -13.34 -1.07
N GLU A 70 26.19 -12.06 -1.22
CA GLU A 70 27.58 -11.61 -1.19
C GLU A 70 28.26 -11.96 0.14
N THR A 71 27.58 -11.71 1.26
CA THR A 71 28.08 -12.08 2.60
C THR A 71 28.31 -13.58 2.74
N ILE A 72 27.41 -14.41 2.23
CA ILE A 72 27.56 -15.87 2.23
C ILE A 72 28.78 -16.28 1.41
N THR A 73 28.92 -15.75 0.20
CA THR A 73 30.05 -16.06 -0.69
C THR A 73 31.38 -15.65 -0.04
N LEU A 74 31.48 -14.45 0.52
CA LEU A 74 32.69 -13.97 1.18
C LEU A 74 33.06 -14.82 2.40
N ARG A 75 32.07 -15.20 3.23
CA ARG A 75 32.31 -16.10 4.37
C ARG A 75 32.81 -17.47 3.93
N ALA A 76 32.26 -18.02 2.85
CA ALA A 76 32.71 -19.30 2.31
C ALA A 76 34.16 -19.23 1.79
N LEU A 77 34.54 -18.13 1.12
CA LEU A 77 35.90 -17.90 0.66
C LEU A 77 36.90 -17.75 1.82
N LEU A 78 36.52 -17.04 2.89
CA LEU A 78 37.36 -16.90 4.09
C LEU A 78 37.56 -18.24 4.78
N ALA A 79 36.49 -19.02 4.98
CA ALA A 79 36.59 -20.35 5.57
C ALA A 79 37.49 -21.29 4.74
N ALA A 80 37.36 -21.27 3.41
CA ALA A 80 38.22 -22.05 2.53
C ALA A 80 39.69 -21.62 2.58
N ARG A 81 39.97 -20.33 2.82
CA ARG A 81 41.35 -19.82 2.99
C ARG A 81 41.97 -20.30 4.30
N ASP A 82 41.22 -20.29 5.40
CA ASP A 82 41.74 -20.68 6.71
C ASP A 82 42.16 -22.17 6.75
N GLU A 83 41.47 -23.04 5.98
CA GLU A 83 41.84 -24.46 5.78
C GLU A 83 43.19 -24.65 5.06
N THR A 84 43.57 -23.73 4.16
CA THR A 84 44.83 -23.85 3.38
C THR A 84 46.09 -23.44 4.15
N THR A 85 45.94 -22.76 5.30
CA THR A 85 47.06 -22.23 6.09
C THR A 85 47.62 -23.19 7.16
N VAL A 86 47.14 -24.44 7.22
CA VAL A 86 47.69 -25.46 8.13
C VAL A 86 48.52 -26.48 7.34
N PRO A 87 49.80 -26.21 6.97
CA PRO A 87 50.67 -27.26 6.51
C PRO A 87 51.00 -28.19 7.68
N SER A 88 50.64 -29.44 7.50
CA SER A 88 51.12 -30.60 8.26
C SER A 88 52.62 -30.48 8.58
N SER A 89 52.95 -30.14 9.82
CA SER A 89 54.23 -30.48 10.44
C SER A 89 53.97 -31.51 11.54
N THR A 90 53.70 -32.75 11.14
CA THR A 90 53.86 -33.91 12.01
C THR A 90 54.72 -34.91 11.28
N THR A 91 56.04 -34.69 11.34
CA THR A 91 57.02 -35.72 11.07
C THR A 91 57.38 -36.34 12.42
N LYS A 92 56.93 -37.58 12.63
CA LYS A 92 57.42 -38.46 13.68
C LYS A 92 58.85 -38.91 13.33
N ASP A 93 59.71 -38.88 14.34
CA ASP A 93 60.73 -39.87 14.74
C ASP A 93 61.99 -39.20 15.32
#